data_AF-A0A2N2VQR0-F1
#
_entry.id   AF-A0A2N2VQR0-F1
#
_cell.length_a   1.000
_cell.length_b   1.000
_cell.length_c   1.000
_cell.angle_alpha   90.00
_cell.angle_beta   90.00
_cell.angle_gamma   90.00
#
_symmetry.space_group_name_H-M   'P 1'
#
loop_
_entity.id
_entity.type
_entity.pdbx_description
1 polymer ?
#
loop_
_entity_poly.entity_id
_entity_poly.type
_entity_poly.pdbx_seq_one_letter_code
_entity_poly.pdbx_strand_id
1 'polypeptide(L)'
;MIPFLGPFDPFPPVESARDDMGGLLAVGADLGPDRLLDAYQRGIFPWGTVEGEPLWYSPDPRMVLFPEEFRLSRSLQKTLRSGDFAVRFDSNFAGVMAGCAETPRPGQDGTWITPDMQNAYVRLHELGWAHSVETYVEGDLVGGLYGLAIGRMFYGESMFSRRNDASKVAFAHLIRYLSIRQFEMIDCQMRTEHLASLGGREIPRSTFLARLSTLTAAHSSRAAWSAEEIRLSW
;
A
#
# COMPACT_ATOMS: atom_id res chain seq x y z
N MET A 1 -18.33 10.07 19.16
CA MET A 1 -17.03 10.42 19.79
C MET A 1 -15.99 9.48 19.18
N ILE A 2 -14.83 9.99 18.78
CA ILE A 2 -13.73 9.12 18.29
C ILE A 2 -12.95 8.63 19.52
N PRO A 3 -12.75 7.32 19.71
CA PRO A 3 -11.98 6.80 20.83
C PRO A 3 -10.51 7.18 20.70
N PHE A 4 -9.90 7.54 21.83
CA PHE A 4 -8.46 7.67 21.98
C PHE A 4 -7.90 6.38 22.57
N LEU A 5 -6.91 5.77 21.91
CA LEU A 5 -6.33 4.49 22.29
C LEU A 5 -5.03 4.71 23.07
N GLY A 6 -4.91 4.07 24.22
CA GLY A 6 -3.63 3.86 24.88
C GLY A 6 -2.80 2.76 24.20
N PRO A 7 -1.52 2.58 24.60
CA PRO A 7 -0.60 1.63 23.97
C PRO A 7 -1.08 0.17 23.96
N PHE A 8 -1.93 -0.22 24.91
CA PHE A 8 -2.42 -1.59 25.06
C PHE A 8 -3.92 -1.75 24.78
N ASP A 9 -4.62 -0.67 24.45
CA ASP A 9 -6.05 -0.75 24.16
C ASP A 9 -6.28 -1.50 22.85
N PRO A 10 -7.27 -2.41 22.77
CA PRO A 10 -7.59 -3.07 21.52
C PRO A 10 -8.23 -2.07 20.53
N PHE A 11 -8.08 -2.32 19.23
CA PHE A 11 -8.87 -1.59 18.24
C PHE A 11 -10.37 -1.80 18.48
N PRO A 12 -11.20 -0.74 18.37
CA PRO A 12 -12.65 -0.87 18.44
C PRO A 12 -13.19 -1.63 17.20
N PRO A 13 -14.42 -2.16 17.26
CA PRO A 13 -15.05 -2.79 16.11
C PRO A 13 -15.09 -1.85 14.90
N VAL A 14 -14.72 -2.33 13.72
CA VAL A 14 -14.66 -1.52 12.48
C VAL A 14 -16.01 -0.94 12.07
N GLU A 15 -17.12 -1.54 12.53
CA GLU A 15 -18.48 -1.03 12.37
C GLU A 15 -18.73 0.30 13.10
N SER A 16 -17.86 0.64 14.06
CA SER A 16 -17.91 1.92 14.78
C SER A 16 -17.16 3.05 14.06
N ALA A 17 -16.50 2.75 12.93
CA ALA A 17 -15.85 3.76 12.09
C ALA A 17 -16.89 4.78 11.58
N ARG A 18 -16.47 6.04 11.51
CA ARG A 18 -17.33 7.17 11.15
C ARG A 18 -17.33 7.41 9.65
N ASP A 19 -18.40 7.01 8.98
CA ASP A 19 -18.57 7.21 7.53
C ASP A 19 -18.55 8.70 7.14
N ASP A 20 -19.11 9.58 7.98
CA ASP A 20 -19.06 11.04 7.79
C ASP A 20 -17.66 11.65 7.96
N MET A 21 -16.70 10.85 8.44
CA MET A 21 -15.28 11.21 8.55
C MET A 21 -14.40 10.29 7.68
N GLY A 22 -14.96 9.72 6.60
CA GLY A 22 -14.22 8.88 5.67
C GLY A 22 -13.74 7.55 6.26
N GLY A 23 -14.41 7.06 7.31
CA GLY A 23 -14.06 5.82 7.99
C GLY A 23 -13.10 5.97 9.17
N LEU A 24 -12.95 7.17 9.74
CA LEU A 24 -12.12 7.36 10.94
C LEU A 24 -12.65 6.50 12.09
N LEU A 25 -11.77 5.68 12.65
CA LEU A 25 -12.09 4.68 13.67
C LEU A 25 -11.57 5.08 15.05
N ALA A 26 -10.32 5.54 15.14
CA ALA A 26 -9.66 5.84 16.41
C ALA A 26 -8.47 6.81 16.24
N VAL A 27 -8.01 7.37 17.36
CA VAL A 27 -6.80 8.20 17.47
C VAL A 27 -5.87 7.60 18.53
N GLY A 28 -4.55 7.74 18.39
CA GLY A 28 -3.58 7.34 19.41
C GLY A 28 -2.93 5.98 19.16
N ALA A 29 -2.52 5.32 20.24
CA ALA A 29 -1.62 4.17 20.23
C ALA A 29 -0.25 4.49 19.58
N ASP A 30 0.53 3.45 19.28
CA ASP A 30 1.85 3.57 18.64
C ASP A 30 1.85 3.02 17.22
N LEU A 31 2.93 3.30 16.48
CA LEU A 31 3.20 2.75 15.14
C LEU A 31 4.14 1.55 15.21
N GLY A 32 4.11 0.80 16.32
CA GLY A 32 4.91 -0.40 16.50
C GLY A 32 4.52 -1.50 15.50
N PRO A 33 5.45 -2.37 15.09
CA PRO A 33 5.18 -3.42 14.10
C PRO A 33 3.98 -4.31 14.46
N ASP A 34 3.89 -4.76 15.71
CA ASP A 34 2.79 -5.64 16.15
C ASP A 34 1.44 -4.94 16.08
N ARG A 35 1.39 -3.65 16.44
CA ARG A 35 0.18 -2.82 16.38
C ARG A 35 -0.27 -2.60 14.93
N LEU A 36 0.66 -2.28 14.04
CA LEU A 36 0.38 -2.12 12.61
C LEU A 36 -0.13 -3.42 12.00
N LEU A 37 0.52 -4.55 12.27
CA LEU A 37 0.09 -5.86 11.76
C LEU A 37 -1.30 -6.23 12.26
N ASP A 38 -1.59 -6.02 13.55
CA ASP A 38 -2.95 -6.22 14.12
C ASP A 38 -3.98 -5.33 13.42
N ALA A 39 -3.64 -4.06 13.14
CA ALA A 39 -4.50 -3.15 12.40
C ALA A 39 -4.81 -3.69 10.98
N TYR A 40 -3.78 -4.02 10.20
CA TYR A 40 -3.94 -4.50 8.82
C TYR A 40 -4.73 -5.80 8.72
N GLN A 41 -4.50 -6.73 9.66
CA GLN A 41 -5.25 -7.99 9.73
C GLN A 41 -6.74 -7.78 10.06
N ARG A 42 -7.10 -6.65 10.68
CA ARG A 42 -8.48 -6.24 10.99
C ARG A 42 -9.08 -5.30 9.95
N GLY A 43 -8.35 -4.98 8.87
CA GLY A 43 -8.81 -4.06 7.84
C GLY A 43 -8.74 -2.59 8.27
N ILE A 44 -7.83 -2.29 9.17
CA ILE A 44 -7.54 -0.96 9.71
C ILE A 44 -6.16 -0.53 9.19
N PHE A 45 -5.99 0.75 8.90
CA PHE A 45 -4.70 1.30 8.49
C PHE A 45 -4.49 2.69 9.12
N PRO A 46 -3.24 3.05 9.43
CA PRO A 46 -2.91 4.41 9.86
C PRO A 46 -2.96 5.37 8.66
N TRP A 47 -3.51 6.57 8.86
CA TRP A 47 -3.50 7.59 7.83
C TRP A 47 -3.41 9.00 8.44
N GLY A 48 -2.17 9.47 8.56
CA GLY A 48 -1.86 10.76 9.15
C GLY A 48 -1.88 10.75 10.67
N THR A 49 -1.68 11.95 11.24
CA THR A 49 -1.58 12.15 12.68
C THR A 49 -2.32 13.41 13.11
N VAL A 50 -2.82 13.44 14.34
CA VAL A 50 -3.33 14.64 15.00
C VAL A 50 -2.58 14.84 16.30
N GLU A 51 -1.99 16.02 16.51
CA GLU A 51 -1.17 16.32 17.70
C GLU A 51 -0.03 15.29 17.95
N GLY A 52 0.50 14.70 16.87
CA GLY A 52 1.54 13.66 16.93
C GLY A 52 1.01 12.23 17.07
N GLU A 53 -0.29 12.06 17.28
CA GLU A 53 -0.93 10.77 17.51
C GLU A 53 -1.49 10.17 16.19
N PRO A 54 -1.29 8.86 15.91
CA PRO A 54 -1.80 8.23 14.70
C PRO A 54 -3.33 8.28 14.59
N LEU A 55 -3.83 8.46 13.37
CA LEU A 55 -5.25 8.31 13.03
C LEU A 55 -5.47 6.96 12.34
N TRP A 56 -6.46 6.19 12.79
CA TRP A 56 -6.75 4.86 12.28
C TRP A 56 -8.07 4.82 11.51
N TYR A 57 -8.09 4.22 10.32
CA TYR A 57 -9.23 4.25 9.41
C TYR A 57 -9.68 2.85 8.98
N SER A 58 -10.99 2.71 8.74
CA SER A 58 -11.61 1.56 8.08
C SER A 58 -12.86 1.98 7.28
N PRO A 59 -12.71 2.54 6.07
CA PRO A 59 -13.81 3.08 5.27
C PRO A 59 -14.78 2.01 4.76
N ASP A 60 -16.01 2.43 4.52
CA ASP A 60 -17.05 1.70 3.79
C ASP A 60 -17.71 2.63 2.75
N PRO A 61 -17.62 2.33 1.44
CA PRO A 61 -16.94 1.18 0.85
C PRO A 61 -15.41 1.27 0.91
N ARG A 62 -14.76 0.12 0.68
CA ARG A 62 -13.29 -0.02 0.61
C ARG A 62 -12.86 -0.19 -0.84
N MET A 63 -11.88 0.59 -1.30
CA MET A 63 -11.33 0.41 -2.64
C MET A 63 -10.31 -0.75 -2.66
N VAL A 64 -10.46 -1.63 -3.65
CA VAL A 64 -9.55 -2.75 -3.88
C VAL A 64 -9.20 -2.87 -5.36
N LEU A 65 -8.12 -3.59 -5.67
CA LEU A 65 -7.81 -4.04 -7.01
C LEU A 65 -7.51 -5.54 -6.98
N PHE A 66 -8.20 -6.31 -7.82
CA PHE A 66 -7.89 -7.71 -8.05
C PHE A 66 -6.83 -7.80 -9.15
N PRO A 67 -5.71 -8.52 -8.96
CA PRO A 67 -4.64 -8.56 -9.97
C PRO A 67 -5.11 -8.98 -11.37
N GLU A 68 -6.12 -9.85 -11.45
CA GLU A 68 -6.76 -10.29 -12.69
C GLU A 68 -7.63 -9.21 -13.38
N GLU A 69 -8.09 -8.21 -12.63
CA GLU A 69 -8.90 -7.09 -13.12
C GLU A 69 -8.03 -5.90 -13.57
N PHE A 70 -6.69 -6.00 -13.46
CA PHE A 70 -5.77 -4.92 -13.82
C PHE A 70 -5.90 -4.52 -15.30
N ARG A 71 -6.15 -3.23 -15.53
CA ARG A 71 -6.33 -2.66 -16.86
C ARG A 71 -5.02 -2.07 -17.37
N LEU A 72 -4.31 -2.86 -18.17
CA LEU A 72 -3.12 -2.39 -18.87
C LEU A 72 -3.51 -1.60 -20.12
N SER A 73 -3.31 -0.28 -20.10
CA SER A 73 -3.55 0.57 -21.27
C SER A 73 -2.53 0.29 -22.39
N ARG A 74 -2.90 0.56 -23.65
CA ARG A 74 -2.00 0.39 -24.80
C ARG A 74 -0.74 1.26 -24.69
N SER A 75 -0.87 2.48 -24.17
CA SER A 75 0.27 3.38 -23.97
C SER A 75 1.22 2.84 -22.90
N LEU A 76 0.69 2.39 -21.76
CA LEU A 76 1.51 1.80 -20.71
C LEU A 76 2.20 0.51 -21.18
N GLN A 77 1.52 -0.33 -21.97
CA GLN A 77 2.13 -1.50 -22.58
C GLN A 77 3.30 -1.14 -23.50
N LYS A 78 3.20 -0.05 -24.27
CA LYS A 78 4.31 0.45 -25.09
C LYS A 78 5.48 0.91 -24.22
N THR A 79 5.21 1.64 -23.14
CA THR A 79 6.23 2.09 -22.17
C THR A 79 6.94 0.91 -21.50
N LEU A 80 6.22 -0.14 -21.12
CA LEU A 80 6.83 -1.34 -20.53
C LEU A 80 7.77 -2.06 -21.51
N ARG A 81 7.43 -2.06 -22.80
CA ARG A 81 8.21 -2.73 -23.85
C ARG A 81 9.42 -1.96 -24.34
N SER A 82 9.50 -0.65 -24.11
CA SER A 82 10.65 0.13 -24.56
C SER A 82 11.92 -0.22 -23.79
N GLY A 83 11.79 -0.74 -22.56
CA GLY A 83 12.92 -1.05 -21.69
C GLY A 83 13.58 0.20 -21.10
N ASP A 84 12.93 1.36 -21.18
CA ASP A 84 13.48 2.64 -20.69
C ASP A 84 13.57 2.73 -19.17
N PHE A 85 12.93 1.80 -18.44
CA PHE A 85 12.92 1.75 -16.98
C PHE A 85 13.56 0.45 -16.51
N ALA A 86 14.57 0.56 -15.64
CA ALA A 86 15.02 -0.56 -14.84
C ALA A 86 14.13 -0.69 -13.61
N VAL A 87 13.57 -1.88 -13.38
CA VAL A 87 12.69 -2.15 -12.24
C VAL A 87 13.42 -3.02 -11.22
N ARG A 88 13.35 -2.64 -9.95
CA ARG A 88 13.91 -3.39 -8.83
C ARG A 88 12.86 -3.58 -7.75
N PHE A 89 13.11 -4.54 -6.87
CA PHE A 89 12.26 -4.85 -5.73
C PHE A 89 13.15 -4.84 -4.48
N ASP A 90 12.61 -4.29 -3.39
CA ASP A 90 13.25 -4.26 -2.07
C ASP A 90 14.72 -3.77 -2.07
N SER A 91 15.09 -2.95 -3.05
CA SER A 91 16.48 -2.50 -3.22
C SER A 91 16.73 -1.13 -2.61
N ASN A 92 15.68 -0.33 -2.43
CA ASN A 92 15.77 1.00 -1.83
C ASN A 92 14.43 1.43 -1.19
N PHE A 93 13.93 0.67 -0.23
CA PHE A 93 12.66 0.93 0.45
C PHE A 93 12.60 2.33 1.07
N ALA A 94 13.65 2.75 1.79
CA ALA A 94 13.72 4.07 2.40
C ALA A 94 13.66 5.21 1.36
N GLY A 95 14.32 5.05 0.20
CA GLY A 95 14.25 6.02 -0.89
C GLY A 95 12.84 6.14 -1.49
N VAL A 96 12.10 5.03 -1.58
CA VAL A 96 10.70 5.05 -2.01
C VAL A 96 9.82 5.76 -0.98
N MET A 97 10.00 5.47 0.31
CA MET A 97 9.29 6.16 1.40
C MET A 97 9.51 7.67 1.35
N ALA A 98 10.77 8.10 1.20
CA ALA A 98 11.13 9.51 1.07
C ALA A 98 10.49 10.15 -0.16
N GLY A 99 10.55 9.48 -1.33
CA GLY A 99 9.89 9.95 -2.55
C GLY A 99 8.38 10.11 -2.39
N CYS A 100 7.72 9.18 -1.69
CA CYS A 100 6.30 9.27 -1.37
C CYS A 100 6.00 10.41 -0.37
N ALA A 101 6.86 10.63 0.62
CA ALA A 101 6.71 11.68 1.62
C ALA A 101 6.90 13.10 1.05
N GLU A 102 7.71 13.24 0.00
CA GLU A 102 7.95 14.51 -0.70
C GLU A 102 6.89 14.83 -1.77
N THR A 103 6.10 13.83 -2.19
CA THR A 103 5.16 13.99 -3.31
C THR A 103 3.89 14.70 -2.85
N PRO A 104 3.62 15.94 -3.32
CA PRO A 104 2.43 16.68 -2.92
C PRO A 104 1.17 15.94 -3.32
N ARG A 105 0.17 15.92 -2.44
CA ARG A 105 -1.15 15.35 -2.72
C ARG A 105 -2.15 16.49 -2.92
N PRO A 106 -2.87 16.54 -4.06
CA PRO A 106 -3.85 17.59 -4.29
C PRO A 106 -4.86 17.66 -3.12
N GLY A 107 -5.02 18.86 -2.54
CA GLY A 107 -5.93 19.08 -1.42
C GLY A 107 -5.40 18.68 -0.04
N GLN A 108 -4.08 18.42 0.11
CA GLN A 108 -3.44 18.18 1.41
C GLN A 108 -2.28 19.15 1.63
N ASP A 109 -2.19 19.72 2.83
CA ASP A 109 -1.04 20.50 3.28
C ASP A 109 0.09 19.55 3.68
N GLY A 110 0.86 19.10 2.68
CA GLY A 110 1.92 18.11 2.84
C GLY A 110 1.44 16.66 2.70
N THR A 111 2.28 15.72 3.11
CA THR A 111 1.94 14.29 3.09
C THR A 111 1.70 13.78 4.51
N TRP A 112 0.85 12.77 4.62
CA TRP A 112 0.60 12.05 5.88
C TRP A 112 1.78 11.17 6.33
N ILE A 113 2.85 11.10 5.54
CA ILE A 113 4.01 10.23 5.75
C ILE A 113 5.05 10.98 6.59
N THR A 114 4.79 11.07 7.89
CA THR A 114 5.68 11.69 8.88
C THR A 114 6.98 10.88 9.05
N PRO A 115 8.03 11.44 9.68
CA PRO A 115 9.23 10.68 10.03
C PRO A 115 8.94 9.40 10.83
N ASP A 116 7.97 9.43 11.74
CA ASP A 116 7.58 8.26 12.54
C ASP A 116 6.95 7.17 11.68
N MET A 117 6.11 7.55 10.71
CA MET A 117 5.58 6.62 9.70
C MET A 117 6.72 6.02 8.86
N GLN A 118 7.71 6.83 8.46
CA GLN A 118 8.86 6.30 7.72
C GLN A 118 9.63 5.25 8.52
N ASN A 119 9.94 5.55 9.78
CA ASN A 119 10.65 4.63 10.66
C ASN A 119 9.86 3.33 10.90
N ALA A 120 8.54 3.43 11.12
CA ALA A 120 7.69 2.28 11.35
C ALA A 120 7.65 1.32 10.15
N TYR A 121 7.53 1.85 8.93
CA TYR A 121 7.45 1.00 7.73
C TYR A 121 8.82 0.50 7.28
N VAL A 122 9.90 1.27 7.50
CA VAL A 122 11.27 0.75 7.34
C VAL A 122 11.48 -0.43 8.30
N ARG A 123 11.00 -0.33 9.54
CA ARG A 123 11.08 -1.44 10.48
C ARG A 123 10.26 -2.65 10.01
N LEU A 124 9.07 -2.45 9.45
CA LEU A 124 8.29 -3.54 8.84
C LEU A 124 8.98 -4.16 7.63
N HIS A 125 9.72 -3.37 6.85
CA HIS A 125 10.50 -3.86 5.72
C HIS A 125 11.67 -4.75 6.19
N GLU A 126 12.42 -4.31 7.21
CA GLU A 126 13.47 -5.14 7.85
C GLU A 126 12.95 -6.47 8.39
N LEU A 127 11.69 -6.49 8.84
CA LEU A 127 11.01 -7.69 9.35
C LEU A 127 10.40 -8.56 8.23
N GLY A 128 10.49 -8.14 6.97
CA GLY A 128 10.00 -8.86 5.80
C GLY A 128 8.49 -8.77 5.57
N TRP A 129 7.83 -7.73 6.10
CA TRP A 129 6.40 -7.47 5.91
C TRP A 129 6.10 -6.40 4.88
N ALA A 130 6.93 -5.35 4.83
CA ALA A 130 6.78 -4.27 3.88
C ALA A 130 7.76 -4.43 2.72
N HIS A 131 7.29 -4.11 1.51
CA HIS A 131 8.01 -4.30 0.27
C HIS A 131 7.88 -3.08 -0.64
N SER A 132 8.88 -2.86 -1.47
CA SER A 132 8.90 -1.78 -2.45
C SER A 132 9.15 -2.28 -3.86
N VAL A 133 8.61 -1.53 -4.83
CA VAL A 133 8.93 -1.67 -6.25
C VAL A 133 9.44 -0.35 -6.76
N GLU A 134 10.67 -0.35 -7.25
CA GLU A 134 11.41 0.84 -7.62
C GLU A 134 11.57 0.93 -9.14
N THR A 135 11.41 2.13 -9.70
CA THR A 135 11.75 2.41 -11.10
C THR A 135 12.92 3.37 -11.23
N TYR A 136 13.88 2.95 -12.05
CA TYR A 136 15.13 3.65 -12.29
C TYR A 136 15.30 4.02 -13.76
N VAL A 137 15.90 5.18 -14.01
CA VAL A 137 16.34 5.63 -15.33
C VAL A 137 17.75 6.16 -15.17
N GLU A 138 18.69 5.66 -15.98
CA GLU A 138 20.11 6.07 -15.91
C GLU A 138 20.76 5.96 -14.51
N GLY A 139 20.20 5.09 -13.65
CA GLY A 139 20.67 4.88 -12.28
C GLY A 139 19.91 5.68 -11.22
N ASP A 140 19.11 6.68 -11.62
CA ASP A 140 18.34 7.52 -10.70
C ASP A 140 16.98 6.91 -10.37
N LEU A 141 16.59 6.99 -9.10
CA LEU A 141 15.27 6.58 -8.62
C LEU A 141 14.21 7.62 -9.05
N VAL A 142 13.45 7.28 -10.09
CA VAL A 142 12.47 8.20 -10.72
C VAL A 142 11.02 7.89 -10.38
N GLY A 143 10.76 6.82 -9.64
CA GLY A 143 9.43 6.47 -9.17
C GLY A 143 9.44 5.17 -8.39
N GLY A 144 8.27 4.83 -7.85
CA GLY A 144 8.12 3.60 -7.11
C GLY A 144 6.87 3.60 -6.25
N LEU A 145 6.67 2.49 -5.56
CA LEU A 145 5.60 2.29 -4.60
C LEU A 145 6.06 1.38 -3.47
N TYR A 146 5.35 1.43 -2.36
CA TYR A 146 5.54 0.48 -1.26
C TYR A 146 4.20 -0.02 -0.73
N GLY A 147 4.25 -1.15 -0.02
CA GLY A 147 3.10 -1.75 0.60
C GLY A 147 3.46 -2.89 1.53
N LEU A 148 2.45 -3.48 2.18
CA LEU A 148 2.62 -4.65 3.03
C LEU A 148 2.12 -5.92 2.35
N ALA A 149 2.78 -7.05 2.58
CA ALA A 149 2.34 -8.36 2.16
C ALA A 149 2.04 -9.24 3.39
N ILE A 150 0.77 -9.62 3.57
CA ILE A 150 0.34 -10.49 4.66
C ILE A 150 -0.46 -11.65 4.06
N GLY A 151 0.12 -12.84 4.06
CA GLY A 151 -0.45 -13.99 3.37
C GLY A 151 -0.59 -13.73 1.87
N ARG A 152 -1.82 -13.77 1.36
CA ARG A 152 -2.17 -13.48 -0.04
C ARG A 152 -2.82 -12.11 -0.23
N MET A 153 -2.70 -11.24 0.77
CA MET A 153 -3.18 -9.87 0.75
C MET A 153 -2.02 -8.90 0.59
N PHE A 154 -2.12 -7.97 -0.37
CA PHE A 154 -1.18 -6.86 -0.49
C PHE A 154 -1.87 -5.54 -0.15
N TYR A 155 -1.24 -4.69 0.66
CA TYR A 155 -1.78 -3.38 1.03
C TYR A 155 -0.94 -2.32 0.37
N GLY A 156 -1.47 -1.67 -0.68
CA GLY A 156 -0.73 -0.65 -1.41
C GLY A 156 -0.79 0.67 -0.65
N GLU A 157 0.33 1.15 -0.12
CA GLU A 157 0.32 2.28 0.80
C GLU A 157 0.47 3.62 0.09
N SER A 158 1.51 3.74 -0.72
CA SER A 158 1.75 4.96 -1.47
C SER A 158 2.63 4.71 -2.68
N MET A 159 2.60 5.66 -3.60
CA MET A 159 3.45 5.66 -4.79
C MET A 159 3.85 7.09 -5.17
N PHE A 160 4.99 7.22 -5.83
CA PHE A 160 5.48 8.49 -6.36
C PHE A 160 6.03 8.33 -7.77
N SER A 161 6.09 9.46 -8.49
CA SER A 161 6.58 9.52 -9.87
C SER A 161 7.25 10.87 -10.10
N ARG A 162 8.54 10.85 -10.44
CA ARG A 162 9.34 12.01 -10.88
C ARG A 162 9.49 12.05 -12.41
N ARG A 163 9.30 10.90 -13.07
CA ARG A 163 9.20 10.79 -14.54
C ARG A 163 7.81 10.28 -14.93
N ASN A 164 7.32 10.66 -16.11
CA ASN A 164 6.06 10.13 -16.65
C ASN A 164 6.06 8.60 -16.66
N ASP A 165 4.93 8.02 -16.26
CA ASP A 165 4.68 6.57 -16.16
C ASP A 165 5.56 5.78 -15.17
N ALA A 166 6.51 6.40 -14.46
CA ALA A 166 7.40 5.67 -13.56
C ALA A 166 6.66 4.90 -12.46
N SER A 167 5.65 5.51 -11.82
CA SER A 167 4.79 4.81 -10.84
C SER A 167 3.89 3.74 -11.49
N LYS A 168 3.41 3.98 -12.71
CA LYS A 168 2.58 3.01 -13.44
C LYS A 168 3.37 1.77 -13.86
N VAL A 169 4.64 1.96 -14.22
CA VAL A 169 5.58 0.86 -14.50
C VAL A 169 5.83 0.06 -13.23
N ALA A 170 6.16 0.71 -12.10
CA ALA A 170 6.27 0.02 -10.81
C ALA A 170 5.01 -0.78 -10.49
N PHE A 171 3.84 -0.17 -10.65
CA PHE A 171 2.55 -0.82 -10.37
C PHE A 171 2.29 -2.02 -11.29
N ALA A 172 2.53 -1.91 -12.60
CA ALA A 172 2.37 -3.03 -13.52
C ALA A 172 3.28 -4.22 -13.16
N HIS A 173 4.53 -3.95 -12.76
CA HIS A 173 5.47 -4.97 -12.29
C HIS A 173 5.04 -5.58 -10.95
N LEU A 174 4.54 -4.77 -10.00
CA LEU A 174 3.92 -5.26 -8.77
C LEU A 174 2.77 -6.23 -9.09
N ILE A 175 1.82 -5.83 -9.94
CA ILE A 175 0.67 -6.68 -10.30
C ILE A 175 1.14 -8.03 -10.82
N ARG A 176 2.13 -8.02 -11.73
CA ARG A 176 2.67 -9.26 -12.28
C ARG A 176 3.37 -10.11 -11.21
N TYR A 177 4.11 -9.48 -10.29
CA TYR A 177 4.73 -10.14 -9.15
C TYR A 177 3.69 -10.84 -8.27
N LEU A 178 2.66 -10.10 -7.88
CA LEU A 178 1.56 -10.56 -7.04
C LEU A 178 0.77 -11.70 -7.71
N SER A 179 0.46 -11.59 -9.01
CA SER A 179 -0.24 -12.63 -9.76
C SER A 179 0.53 -13.96 -9.80
N ILE A 180 1.85 -13.91 -10.03
CA ILE A 180 2.69 -15.13 -10.05
C ILE A 180 2.74 -15.79 -8.67
N ARG A 181 2.73 -14.98 -7.61
CA ARG A 181 2.68 -15.46 -6.22
C ARG A 181 1.28 -15.70 -5.68
N GLN A 182 0.26 -15.67 -6.54
CA GLN A 182 -1.12 -15.98 -6.20
C GLN A 182 -1.69 -15.09 -5.08
N PHE A 183 -1.27 -13.82 -5.03
CA PHE A 183 -2.00 -12.81 -4.27
C PHE A 183 -3.32 -12.55 -4.96
N GLU A 184 -4.38 -12.43 -4.16
CA GLU A 184 -5.74 -12.42 -4.69
C GLU A 184 -6.37 -11.03 -4.64
N MET A 185 -5.92 -10.16 -3.73
CA MET A 185 -6.49 -8.84 -3.54
C MET A 185 -5.43 -7.83 -3.11
N ILE A 186 -5.52 -6.64 -3.69
CA ILE A 186 -4.74 -5.47 -3.32
C ILE A 186 -5.69 -4.49 -2.63
N ASP A 187 -5.40 -4.11 -1.38
CA ASP A 187 -6.07 -3.02 -0.71
C ASP A 187 -5.54 -1.69 -1.26
N CYS A 188 -6.48 -0.86 -1.69
CA CYS A 188 -6.23 0.50 -2.19
C CYS A 188 -6.83 1.56 -1.25
N GLN A 189 -7.35 1.12 -0.10
CA GLN A 189 -7.93 1.93 0.96
C GLN A 189 -9.04 2.87 0.46
N MET A 190 -8.65 4.09 0.09
CA MET A 190 -9.54 5.17 -0.32
C MET A 190 -9.71 5.21 -1.83
N ARG A 191 -10.91 5.60 -2.28
CA ARG A 191 -11.21 5.73 -3.70
C ARG A 191 -10.32 6.79 -4.35
N THR A 192 -9.67 6.43 -5.45
CA THR A 192 -9.02 7.40 -6.35
C THR A 192 -9.39 7.13 -7.80
N GLU A 193 -9.55 8.19 -8.60
CA GLU A 193 -9.81 8.05 -10.05
C GLU A 193 -8.65 7.35 -10.76
N HIS A 194 -7.42 7.59 -10.29
CA HIS A 194 -6.22 6.96 -10.83
C HIS A 194 -6.29 5.43 -10.71
N LEU A 195 -6.53 4.89 -9.51
CA LEU A 195 -6.62 3.44 -9.32
C LEU A 195 -7.86 2.85 -10.00
N ALA A 196 -8.96 3.60 -10.09
CA ALA A 196 -10.16 3.17 -10.81
C ALA A 196 -9.87 2.99 -12.31
N SER A 197 -9.09 3.90 -12.91
CA SER A 197 -8.66 3.79 -14.30
C SER A 197 -7.79 2.55 -14.56
N LEU A 198 -7.09 2.07 -13.54
CA LEU A 198 -6.23 0.88 -13.57
C LEU A 198 -6.98 -0.43 -13.26
N GLY A 199 -8.30 -0.38 -13.05
CA GLY A 199 -9.13 -1.56 -12.77
C GLY A 199 -9.55 -1.70 -11.31
N GLY A 200 -9.17 -0.78 -10.43
CA GLY A 200 -9.63 -0.77 -9.05
C GLY A 200 -11.12 -0.46 -8.94
N ARG A 201 -11.77 -1.01 -7.91
CA ARG A 201 -13.19 -0.82 -7.64
C ARG A 201 -13.47 -0.85 -6.14
N GLU A 202 -14.59 -0.27 -5.77
CA GLU A 202 -15.09 -0.29 -4.40
C GLU A 202 -15.88 -1.56 -4.12
N ILE A 203 -15.73 -2.10 -2.91
CA ILE A 203 -16.55 -3.17 -2.35
C ILE A 203 -17.03 -2.79 -0.95
N PRO A 204 -18.17 -3.32 -0.48
CA PRO A 204 -18.59 -3.11 0.90
C PRO A 204 -17.51 -3.58 1.89
N ARG A 205 -17.30 -2.84 2.98
CA ARG A 205 -16.32 -3.19 4.03
C ARG A 205 -16.52 -4.62 4.54
N SER A 206 -17.78 -5.05 4.70
CA SER A 206 -18.10 -6.43 5.10
C SER A 206 -17.56 -7.49 4.12
N THR A 207 -17.67 -7.23 2.81
CA THR A 207 -17.12 -8.12 1.76
C THR A 207 -15.59 -8.11 1.77
N PHE A 208 -14.98 -6.94 1.99
CA PHE A 208 -13.54 -6.80 2.15
C PHE A 208 -13.03 -7.64 3.32
N LEU A 209 -13.63 -7.48 4.52
CA LEU A 209 -13.22 -8.19 5.73
C LEU A 209 -13.38 -9.71 5.64
N ALA A 210 -14.47 -10.17 4.99
CA ALA A 210 -14.67 -11.60 4.74
C ALA A 210 -13.51 -12.20 3.93
N ARG A 211 -13.07 -11.51 2.86
CA ARG A 211 -11.90 -11.92 2.06
C ARG A 211 -10.60 -11.80 2.85
N LEU A 212 -10.41 -10.68 3.54
CA LEU A 212 -9.22 -10.38 4.33
C LEU A 212 -8.89 -11.50 5.32
N SER A 213 -9.88 -11.98 6.06
CA SER A 213 -9.71 -13.04 7.07
C SER A 213 -9.15 -14.34 6.47
N THR A 214 -9.55 -14.66 5.23
CA THR A 214 -9.08 -15.86 4.52
C THR A 214 -7.68 -15.63 3.94
N LEU A 215 -7.45 -14.47 3.31
CA LEU A 215 -6.20 -14.19 2.60
C LEU A 215 -5.01 -13.99 3.54
N THR A 216 -5.23 -13.35 4.69
CA THR A 216 -4.17 -13.09 5.68
C THR A 216 -3.76 -14.33 6.47
N ALA A 217 -4.64 -15.35 6.53
CA ALA A 217 -4.34 -16.64 7.16
C ALA A 217 -3.47 -17.55 6.28
N ALA A 218 -3.35 -17.26 4.97
CA ALA A 218 -2.48 -18.00 4.07
C ALA A 218 -1.01 -17.81 4.45
N HIS A 219 -0.20 -18.85 4.30
CA HIS A 219 1.24 -18.74 4.51
C HIS A 219 1.89 -17.91 3.39
N SER A 220 2.69 -16.91 3.76
CA SER A 220 3.57 -16.17 2.85
C SER A 220 5.02 -16.20 3.33
N SER A 221 5.94 -16.20 2.37
CA SER A 221 7.35 -15.97 2.67
C SER A 221 7.55 -14.55 3.17
N ARG A 222 8.38 -14.39 4.21
CA ARG A 222 8.86 -13.08 4.70
C ARG A 222 10.26 -12.74 4.18
N ALA A 223 10.65 -13.35 3.06
CA ALA A 223 11.92 -13.05 2.43
C ALA A 223 11.82 -11.73 1.66
N ALA A 224 12.96 -11.05 1.52
CA ALA A 224 13.09 -9.92 0.62
C ALA A 224 12.68 -10.31 -0.81
N TRP A 225 11.97 -9.42 -1.49
CA TRP A 225 11.57 -9.61 -2.88
C TRP A 225 12.73 -9.35 -3.82
N SER A 226 12.79 -10.08 -4.93
CA SER A 226 13.81 -9.88 -5.95
C SER A 226 13.20 -9.89 -7.35
N ALA A 227 13.85 -9.15 -8.26
CA ALA A 227 13.48 -9.15 -9.67
C ALA A 227 13.90 -10.45 -10.39
N GLU A 228 14.93 -11.15 -9.89
CA GLU A 228 15.50 -12.35 -10.54
C GLU A 228 14.52 -13.53 -10.58
N GLU A 229 13.67 -13.63 -9.56
CA GLU A 229 12.64 -14.66 -9.47
C GLU A 229 11.57 -14.52 -10.55
N ILE A 230 11.49 -13.36 -11.22
CA ILE A 230 10.47 -13.08 -12.20
C ILE A 230 11.09 -12.52 -13.48
N ARG A 231 11.16 -13.36 -14.52
CA ARG A 231 11.38 -12.88 -15.89
C ARG A 231 10.15 -12.05 -16.32
N LEU A 232 10.15 -10.77 -15.94
CA LEU A 232 9.10 -9.78 -16.22
C LEU A 232 9.23 -9.26 -17.67
N SER A 233 9.24 -10.14 -18.66
CA SER A 233 9.15 -9.73 -20.07
C SER A 233 7.70 -9.32 -20.41
N TRP A 234 7.54 -8.16 -21.04
CA TRP A 234 6.27 -7.55 -21.47
C TRP A 234 6.08 -7.57 -22.99
#